data_AF-A0A5W3RUZ5-F1
#
_entry.id   AF-A0A5W3RUZ5-F1
#
_cell.length_a   1.000
_cell.length_b   1.000
_cell.length_c   1.000
_cell.angle_alpha   90.00
_cell.angle_beta   90.00
_cell.angle_gamma   90.00
#
_symmetry.space_group_name_H-M   'P 1'
#
loop_
_entity.id
_entity.type
_entity.pdbx_description
1 polymer ?
#
loop_
_entity_poly.entity_id
_entity_poly.type
_entity_poly.pdbx_seq_one_letter_code
_entity_poly.pdbx_strand_id
1 'polypeptide(L)'
;MSTPKVELATIPVSPDDIYTNLQIGVIVVSEDKLVRILEKDRERIKRNVAWTAPASFFISLIVTILTTDFKNKWGMPAETWQALFYVATAISALFMIIFYFKVKKKSMDDLIKEIKGNKE
;
A
#
# COMPACT_ATOMS: atom_id res chain seq x y z
N MET A 1 -15.12 -14.72 45.47
CA MET A 1 -15.53 -13.78 44.41
C MET A 1 -16.76 -14.36 43.72
N SER A 2 -17.91 -13.68 43.82
CA SER A 2 -19.15 -14.06 43.15
C SER A 2 -19.09 -13.57 41.70
N THR A 3 -19.26 -14.45 40.73
CA THR A 3 -19.42 -14.08 39.33
C THR A 3 -20.84 -13.53 39.13
N PRO A 4 -21.01 -12.33 38.54
CA PRO A 4 -22.33 -11.80 38.25
C PRO A 4 -22.99 -12.67 37.18
N LYS A 5 -24.20 -13.15 37.48
CA LYS A 5 -25.03 -13.91 36.56
C LYS A 5 -25.69 -12.91 35.61
N VAL A 6 -25.15 -12.77 34.39
CA VAL A 6 -25.79 -11.97 33.34
C VAL A 6 -26.95 -12.80 32.79
N GLU A 7 -28.17 -12.44 33.16
CA GLU A 7 -29.38 -13.03 32.61
C GLU A 7 -29.60 -12.42 31.22
N LEU A 8 -29.46 -13.24 30.18
CA LEU A 8 -29.74 -12.84 28.80
C LEU A 8 -31.24 -12.58 28.71
N ALA A 9 -31.63 -11.31 28.69
CA ALA A 9 -33.00 -10.91 28.42
C ALA A 9 -33.38 -11.38 27.01
N THR A 10 -34.17 -12.45 26.92
CA THR A 10 -34.79 -12.88 25.67
C THR A 10 -35.84 -11.83 25.30
N ILE A 11 -35.60 -11.08 24.23
CA ILE A 11 -36.58 -10.15 23.69
C ILE A 11 -37.67 -10.99 22.99
N PRO A 12 -38.93 -10.99 23.46
CA PRO A 12 -40.00 -11.70 22.79
C PRO A 12 -40.32 -10.97 21.48
N VAL A 13 -39.81 -11.49 20.37
CA VAL A 13 -40.17 -11.04 19.03
C VAL A 13 -41.33 -11.90 18.52
N SER A 14 -42.44 -11.24 18.15
CA SER A 14 -43.54 -11.89 17.45
C SER A 14 -43.06 -12.32 16.06
N PRO A 15 -43.40 -13.53 15.57
CA PRO A 15 -43.04 -13.97 14.22
C PRO A 15 -43.48 -12.99 13.11
N ASP A 16 -44.55 -12.24 13.35
CA ASP A 16 -45.13 -11.27 12.41
C ASP A 16 -44.32 -9.96 12.31
N ASP A 17 -43.39 -9.71 13.24
CA ASP A 17 -42.55 -8.49 13.30
C ASP A 17 -41.12 -8.71 12.77
N ILE A 18 -40.84 -9.88 12.18
CA ILE A 18 -39.52 -10.20 11.62
C ILE A 18 -39.48 -9.83 10.13
N TYR A 19 -39.04 -8.62 9.83
CA TYR A 19 -38.78 -8.18 8.46
C TYR A 19 -37.32 -8.46 8.07
N THR A 20 -37.06 -9.55 7.35
CA THR A 20 -35.71 -9.88 6.84
C THR A 20 -35.55 -9.42 5.39
N ASN A 21 -34.89 -8.28 5.17
CA ASN A 21 -34.50 -7.82 3.84
C ASN A 21 -32.98 -7.95 3.62
N LEU A 22 -32.47 -9.18 3.72
CA LEU A 22 -31.06 -9.50 3.51
C LEU A 22 -30.89 -10.23 2.18
N GLN A 23 -30.44 -9.52 1.14
CA GLN A 23 -29.91 -10.16 -0.07
C GLN A 23 -28.47 -10.62 0.21
N ILE A 24 -28.29 -11.90 0.49
CA ILE A 24 -26.97 -12.51 0.73
C ILE A 24 -26.42 -13.04 -0.61
N GLY A 25 -25.29 -12.50 -1.05
CA GLY A 25 -24.56 -12.99 -2.22
C GLY A 25 -23.45 -13.98 -1.80
N VAL A 26 -23.50 -15.21 -2.31
CA VAL A 26 -22.44 -16.21 -2.10
C VAL A 26 -21.46 -16.18 -3.27
N ILE A 27 -20.16 -16.09 -2.99
CA ILE A 27 -19.10 -16.19 -3.99
C ILE A 27 -18.47 -17.59 -3.89
N VAL A 28 -18.62 -18.40 -4.93
CA VAL A 28 -18.00 -19.73 -5.02
C VAL A 28 -16.81 -19.65 -5.98
N VAL A 29 -15.62 -19.96 -5.47
CA VAL A 29 -14.36 -19.91 -6.23
C VAL A 29 -13.45 -21.05 -5.78
N SER A 30 -12.66 -21.63 -6.69
CA SER A 30 -11.63 -22.60 -6.31
C SER A 30 -10.50 -21.90 -5.55
N GLU A 31 -9.87 -22.63 -4.63
CA GLU A 31 -8.72 -22.14 -3.85
C GLU A 31 -7.60 -21.65 -4.79
N ASP A 32 -7.21 -22.45 -5.79
CA ASP A 32 -6.18 -22.10 -6.78
C ASP A 32 -6.46 -20.77 -7.47
N LYS A 33 -7.72 -20.53 -7.86
CA LYS A 33 -8.11 -19.29 -8.54
C LYS A 33 -8.05 -18.11 -7.57
N LEU A 34 -8.46 -18.29 -6.32
CA LEU A 34 -8.40 -17.25 -5.30
C LEU A 34 -6.94 -16.87 -4.99
N VAL A 35 -6.08 -17.87 -4.73
CA VAL A 35 -4.65 -17.66 -4.45
C VAL A 35 -4.01 -16.86 -5.58
N ARG A 36 -4.22 -17.25 -6.84
CA ARG A 36 -3.68 -16.52 -8.00
C ARG A 36 -4.12 -15.06 -8.06
N ILE A 37 -5.39 -14.76 -7.76
CA ILE A 37 -5.91 -13.39 -7.76
C ILE A 37 -5.25 -12.57 -6.62
N LEU A 38 -5.16 -13.15 -5.43
CA LEU A 38 -4.57 -12.49 -4.26
C LEU A 38 -3.06 -12.27 -4.42
N GLU A 39 -2.32 -13.21 -5.00
CA GLU A 39 -0.90 -13.03 -5.31
C GLU A 39 -0.66 -11.90 -6.31
N LYS A 40 -1.48 -11.84 -7.38
CA LYS A 40 -1.43 -10.75 -8.35
C LYS A 40 -1.72 -9.39 -7.70
N ASP A 41 -2.69 -9.35 -6.78
CA ASP A 41 -3.04 -8.15 -6.01
C ASP A 41 -1.90 -7.72 -5.09
N ARG A 42 -1.32 -8.67 -4.35
CA ARG A 42 -0.15 -8.47 -3.48
C ARG A 42 1.04 -7.89 -4.26
N GLU A 43 1.35 -8.45 -5.43
CA GLU A 43 2.42 -7.93 -6.29
C GLU A 43 2.12 -6.53 -6.83
N ARG A 44 0.84 -6.19 -7.09
CA ARG A 44 0.46 -4.81 -7.41
C ARG A 44 0.72 -3.88 -6.23
N ILE A 45 0.30 -4.25 -5.01
CA ILE A 45 0.49 -3.44 -3.81
C ILE A 45 1.99 -3.20 -3.58
N LYS A 46 2.83 -4.22 -3.68
CA LYS A 46 4.30 -4.07 -3.58
C LYS A 46 4.85 -3.07 -4.59
N ARG A 47 4.42 -3.15 -5.86
CA ARG A 47 4.82 -2.16 -6.89
C ARG A 47 4.32 -0.75 -6.57
N ASN A 48 3.13 -0.62 -6.00
CA ASN A 48 2.54 0.67 -5.66
C ASN A 48 3.28 1.41 -4.54
N VAL A 49 4.02 0.70 -3.68
CA VAL A 49 4.85 1.30 -2.62
C VAL A 49 6.33 1.41 -2.99
N ALA A 50 6.75 0.80 -4.10
CA ALA A 50 8.17 0.74 -4.49
C ALA A 50 8.81 2.10 -4.76
N TRP A 51 8.02 3.13 -5.10
CA TRP A 51 8.52 4.51 -5.30
C TRP A 51 8.96 5.18 -3.99
N THR A 52 8.57 4.66 -2.83
CA THR A 52 8.93 5.24 -1.52
C THR A 52 10.43 5.14 -1.24
N ALA A 53 11.08 4.05 -1.66
CA ALA A 53 12.53 3.88 -1.48
C ALA A 53 13.35 4.97 -2.21
N PRO A 54 13.20 5.19 -3.53
CA PRO A 54 13.92 6.28 -4.20
C PRO A 54 13.50 7.67 -3.69
N ALA A 55 12.25 7.86 -3.25
CA ALA A 55 11.82 9.12 -2.63
C ALA A 55 12.57 9.41 -1.32
N SER A 56 12.74 8.41 -0.45
CA SER A 56 13.50 8.54 0.80
C SER A 56 14.96 8.91 0.53
N PHE A 57 15.60 8.28 -0.45
CA PHE A 57 16.95 8.65 -0.87
C PHE A 57 17.02 10.08 -1.41
N PHE A 58 16.09 10.46 -2.28
CA PHE A 58 16.02 11.82 -2.83
C PHE A 58 15.92 12.87 -1.72
N ILE A 59 15.01 12.68 -0.76
CA ILE A 59 14.85 13.59 0.38
C ILE A 59 16.14 13.66 1.20
N SER A 60 16.78 12.52 1.46
CA SER A 60 18.02 12.46 2.24
C SER A 60 19.18 13.21 1.56
N LEU A 61 19.29 13.10 0.23
CA LEU A 61 20.28 13.81 -0.56
C LEU A 61 20.01 15.32 -0.58
N ILE A 62 18.75 15.73 -0.74
CA ILE A 62 18.35 17.14 -0.66
C ILE A 62 18.69 17.73 0.71
N VAL A 63 18.36 17.02 1.79
CA VAL A 63 18.72 17.46 3.15
C VAL A 63 20.23 17.62 3.27
N THR A 64 21.01 16.67 2.75
CA THR A 64 22.48 16.74 2.81
C THR A 64 23.00 17.96 2.05
N ILE A 65 22.51 18.21 0.83
CA ILE A 65 22.87 19.38 0.01
C ILE A 65 22.56 20.70 0.74
N LEU A 66 21.43 20.78 1.45
CA LEU A 66 21.00 21.99 2.15
C LEU A 66 21.71 22.23 3.49
N THR A 67 22.22 21.17 4.13
CA THR A 67 22.75 21.24 5.50
C THR A 67 24.26 21.05 5.60
N THR A 68 24.91 20.52 4.56
CA THR A 68 26.33 20.16 4.60
C THR A 68 27.19 21.20 3.88
N ASP A 69 28.18 21.72 4.59
CA ASP A 69 29.31 22.40 3.96
C ASP A 69 30.28 21.36 3.38
N PHE A 70 30.30 21.25 2.06
CA PHE A 70 31.24 20.37 1.35
C PHE A 70 32.68 20.87 1.54
N LYS A 71 33.58 19.97 1.95
CA LYS A 71 35.00 20.26 2.23
C LYS A 71 35.90 19.30 1.48
N ASN A 72 37.13 19.72 1.25
CA ASN A 72 38.17 18.83 0.71
C ASN A 72 38.40 17.66 1.66
N LYS A 73 38.07 16.44 1.20
CA LYS A 73 38.12 15.21 1.98
C LYS A 73 38.49 14.05 1.08
N TRP A 74 39.25 13.11 1.63
CA TRP A 74 39.74 11.91 0.93
C TRP A 74 40.46 12.20 -0.38
N GLY A 75 41.23 13.29 -0.42
CA GLY A 75 41.97 13.70 -1.62
C GLY A 75 41.11 14.28 -2.75
N MET A 76 39.80 14.41 -2.55
CA MET A 76 38.89 15.04 -3.52
C MET A 76 38.51 16.47 -3.10
N PRO A 77 38.43 17.40 -4.08
CA PRO A 77 37.90 18.75 -3.85
C PRO A 77 36.44 18.74 -3.39
N ALA A 78 36.04 19.77 -2.65
CA ALA A 78 34.67 19.98 -2.19
C ALA A 78 33.65 19.98 -3.34
N GLU A 79 34.02 20.57 -4.47
CA GLU A 79 33.19 20.71 -5.66
C GLU A 79 32.87 19.36 -6.28
N THR A 80 33.81 18.39 -6.20
CA THR A 80 33.60 17.03 -6.68
C THR A 80 32.54 16.30 -5.84
N TRP A 81 32.58 16.45 -4.52
CA TRP A 81 31.56 15.91 -3.62
C TRP A 81 30.19 16.53 -3.89
N GLN A 82 30.14 17.85 -4.05
CA GLN A 82 28.90 18.55 -4.34
C GLN A 82 28.29 18.09 -5.68
N ALA A 83 29.11 17.95 -6.73
CA ALA A 83 28.68 17.44 -8.02
C ALA A 83 28.12 16.00 -7.91
N LEU A 84 28.77 15.13 -7.14
CA LEU A 84 28.30 13.77 -6.90
C LEU A 84 26.91 13.76 -6.26
N PHE A 85 26.68 14.60 -5.25
CA PHE A 85 25.37 14.72 -4.61
C PHE A 85 24.30 15.26 -5.57
N TYR A 86 24.62 16.23 -6.42
CA TYR A 86 23.68 16.70 -7.45
C TYR A 86 23.32 15.61 -8.46
N VAL A 87 24.30 14.85 -8.95
CA VAL A 87 24.05 13.74 -9.89
C VAL A 87 23.23 12.63 -9.23
N ALA A 88 23.59 12.22 -8.01
CA ALA A 88 22.83 11.22 -7.26
C ALA A 88 21.38 11.68 -7.00
N THR A 89 21.19 12.97 -6.71
CA THR A 89 19.87 13.58 -6.53
C THR A 89 19.06 13.48 -7.82
N ALA A 90 19.63 13.85 -8.97
CA ALA A 90 18.97 13.74 -10.26
C ALA A 90 18.58 12.30 -10.62
N ILE A 91 19.47 11.33 -10.38
CA ILE A 91 19.19 9.91 -10.62
C ILE A 91 18.06 9.40 -9.70
N SER A 92 18.10 9.74 -8.40
CA SER A 92 17.06 9.33 -7.46
C SER A 92 15.70 9.95 -7.79
N ALA A 93 15.67 11.21 -8.25
CA ALA A 93 14.46 11.87 -8.74
C ALA A 93 13.89 11.16 -9.96
N LEU A 94 14.73 10.80 -10.93
CA LEU A 94 14.31 10.06 -12.12
C LEU A 94 13.70 8.72 -11.75
N PHE A 95 14.35 7.95 -10.86
CA PHE A 95 13.79 6.68 -10.40
C PHE A 95 12.47 6.88 -9.65
N MET A 96 12.38 7.86 -8.74
CA MET A 96 11.16 8.18 -8.03
C MET A 96 10.00 8.41 -9.01
N ILE A 97 10.23 9.21 -10.06
CA ILE A 97 9.24 9.50 -11.11
C ILE A 97 8.85 8.23 -11.87
N ILE A 98 9.83 7.42 -12.29
CA ILE A 98 9.58 6.16 -13.01
C ILE A 98 8.73 5.19 -12.17
N PHE A 99 9.08 5.00 -10.90
CA PHE A 99 8.33 4.11 -10.01
C PHE A 99 6.95 4.66 -9.67
N TYR A 100 6.82 5.98 -9.54
CA TYR A 100 5.53 6.63 -9.32
C TYR A 100 4.57 6.40 -10.50
N PHE A 101 5.05 6.51 -11.75
CA PHE A 101 4.22 6.22 -12.93
C PHE A 101 3.84 4.73 -13.07
N LYS A 102 4.53 3.82 -12.40
CA LYS A 102 4.18 2.38 -12.36
C LYS A 102 3.06 2.05 -11.36
N VAL A 103 2.64 3.01 -10.53
CA VAL A 103 1.57 2.82 -9.54
C VAL A 103 0.24 2.58 -10.28
N LYS A 104 -0.42 1.47 -9.96
CA LYS A 104 -1.76 1.14 -10.47
C LYS A 104 -2.76 1.13 -9.33
N LYS A 105 -3.69 2.08 -9.34
CA LYS A 105 -4.79 2.10 -8.38
C LYS A 105 -5.78 0.99 -8.73
N LYS A 106 -6.24 0.28 -7.72
CA LYS A 106 -7.34 -0.68 -7.81
C LYS A 106 -8.02 -0.68 -6.45
N SER A 107 -9.34 -0.54 -6.44
CA SER A 107 -10.14 -0.51 -5.22
C SER A 107 -10.42 -1.92 -4.69
N MET A 108 -10.93 -2.00 -3.46
CA MET A 108 -11.44 -3.25 -2.91
C MET A 108 -12.62 -3.78 -3.75
N ASP A 109 -13.48 -2.90 -4.24
CA ASP A 109 -14.62 -3.26 -5.08
C ASP A 109 -14.17 -3.91 -6.39
N ASP A 110 -13.11 -3.40 -7.01
CA ASP A 110 -12.52 -3.99 -8.22
C ASP A 110 -11.91 -5.36 -7.92
N LEU A 111 -11.36 -5.57 -6.72
CA LEU A 111 -10.85 -6.87 -6.29
C LEU A 111 -12.01 -7.86 -6.11
N ILE A 112 -13.09 -7.44 -5.46
CA ILE A 112 -14.30 -8.24 -5.30
C ILE A 112 -14.91 -8.59 -6.67
N LYS A 113 -14.96 -7.64 -7.62
CA LYS A 113 -15.39 -7.88 -9.00
C LYS A 113 -14.52 -8.93 -9.71
N GLU A 114 -13.18 -8.82 -9.59
CA GLU A 114 -12.25 -9.81 -10.17
C GLU A 114 -12.45 -11.21 -9.56
N ILE A 115 -12.69 -11.30 -8.24
CA ILE A 115 -12.98 -12.57 -7.55
C ILE A 115 -14.32 -13.16 -8.03
N LYS A 116 -15.37 -12.34 -8.17
CA LYS A 116 -16.68 -12.73 -8.73
C LYS A 116 -16.58 -13.24 -10.18
N GLY A 117 -15.47 -12.99 -10.87
CA GLY A 117 -15.27 -13.40 -12.27
C GLY A 117 -15.85 -12.42 -13.28
N ASN A 118 -16.38 -11.28 -12.82
CA ASN A 118 -16.77 -10.18 -13.69
C ASN A 118 -15.50 -9.45 -14.11
N LYS A 119 -14.93 -9.85 -15.25
CA LYS A 119 -13.89 -9.07 -15.92
C LYS A 119 -14.56 -7.87 -16.59
N GLU A 120 -14.04 -6.67 -16.33
CA GLU A 120 -14.04 -5.62 -17.34
C GLU A 120 -13.13 -6.03 -18.51
#